data_AF-A0A9X2A0Y3-F1
#
_entry.id   AF-A0A9X2A0Y3-F1
#
_cell.length_a   1.000
_cell.length_b   1.000
_cell.length_c   1.000
_cell.angle_alpha   90.00
_cell.angle_beta   90.00
_cell.angle_gamma   90.00
#
_symmetry.space_group_name_H-M   'P 1'
#
loop_
_entity.id
_entity.type
_entity.pdbx_description
1 polymer ?
#
loop_
_entity_poly.entity_id
_entity_poly.type
_entity_poly.pdbx_seq_one_letter_code
_entity_poly.pdbx_strand_id
1 'polypeptide(L)'
;MGSKIKVLLRGAIVATLFASVQAMADAPASDAAQSAAMLSALSKQSAGDARAQAILAIAQRVSGSDLDRAVSALRTTLTRNPADLDAKMYYGYGQLRLALQYLDKKNFLQAAERAKQGFFYVDEAAESAPDDWRLRYLRTRVDAFSPPSNGRCVVALKDIAYLDADAAVPRDLMPMIGFMQERAQDACRKSWSLAGGNPERAAAAPPPPPLAPVEIARVLEPVVKEQR
;
A
#
# COMPACT_ATOMS: atom_id res chain seq x y z
N MET A 1 74.44 -29.83 -1.15
CA MET A 1 73.69 -29.67 0.13
C MET A 1 72.62 -28.63 -0.11
N GLY A 2 71.36 -29.04 0.05
CA GLY A 2 70.19 -28.31 -0.50
C GLY A 2 69.73 -27.12 0.33
N SER A 3 68.79 -26.34 -0.23
CA SER A 3 67.70 -25.68 0.51
C SER A 3 66.76 -24.89 -0.44
N LYS A 4 65.51 -25.38 -0.54
CA LYS A 4 64.20 -24.65 -0.46
C LYS A 4 63.69 -23.70 -1.56
N ILE A 5 62.69 -24.22 -2.29
CA ILE A 5 61.31 -23.73 -2.55
C ILE A 5 60.94 -22.30 -2.09
N LYS A 6 60.38 -21.49 -3.02
CA LYS A 6 59.30 -20.45 -2.92
C LYS A 6 59.44 -19.49 -4.14
N VAL A 7 58.46 -19.03 -4.92
CA VAL A 7 57.03 -18.72 -4.77
C VAL A 7 56.35 -18.78 -6.16
N LEU A 8 55.17 -19.40 -6.24
CA LEU A 8 54.18 -19.30 -7.31
C LEU A 8 53.18 -18.18 -6.99
N LEU A 9 52.52 -17.67 -8.03
CA LEU A 9 51.22 -16.97 -8.01
C LEU A 9 51.19 -15.49 -7.56
N ARG A 10 51.21 -14.58 -8.55
CA ARG A 10 50.46 -13.31 -8.49
C ARG A 10 49.93 -12.99 -9.88
N GLY A 11 48.60 -12.97 -10.03
CA GLY A 11 47.97 -12.39 -11.22
C GLY A 11 46.68 -13.05 -11.67
N ALA A 12 45.66 -13.12 -10.79
CA ALA A 12 44.29 -13.45 -11.22
C ALA A 12 43.24 -13.02 -10.18
N ILE A 13 43.18 -11.74 -9.79
CA ILE A 13 42.03 -11.22 -9.01
C ILE A 13 41.80 -9.74 -9.37
N VAL A 14 41.21 -9.44 -10.53
CA VAL A 14 40.42 -8.20 -10.74
C VAL A 14 39.43 -8.43 -11.89
N ALA A 15 38.33 -9.16 -11.67
CA ALA A 15 37.24 -9.22 -12.68
C ALA A 15 35.86 -9.66 -12.13
N THR A 16 35.56 -9.54 -10.84
CA THR A 16 34.27 -10.02 -10.28
C THR A 16 33.48 -9.00 -9.46
N LEU A 17 33.88 -7.72 -9.42
CA LEU A 17 33.23 -6.71 -8.57
C LEU A 17 32.21 -5.79 -9.26
N PHE A 18 31.92 -5.96 -10.56
CA PHE A 18 30.97 -5.09 -11.28
C PHE A 18 29.60 -5.73 -11.58
N ALA A 19 29.41 -7.03 -11.39
CA ALA A 19 28.12 -7.68 -11.72
C ALA A 19 27.03 -7.47 -10.65
N SER A 20 27.39 -7.08 -9.42
CA SER A 20 26.45 -6.95 -8.31
C SER A 20 25.70 -5.61 -8.26
N VAL A 21 26.17 -4.58 -8.97
CA VAL A 21 25.56 -3.24 -8.92
C VAL A 21 24.41 -3.10 -9.93
N GLN A 22 24.50 -3.71 -11.12
CA GLN A 22 23.38 -3.75 -12.07
C GLN A 22 22.20 -4.58 -11.54
N ALA A 23 22.45 -5.75 -10.92
CA ALA A 23 21.39 -6.64 -10.45
C ALA A 23 20.46 -6.02 -9.38
N MET A 24 20.96 -5.07 -8.57
CA MET A 24 20.15 -4.37 -7.55
C MET A 24 19.37 -3.18 -8.12
N ALA A 25 19.83 -2.61 -9.25
CA ALA A 25 19.12 -1.53 -9.96
C ALA A 25 18.03 -2.07 -10.92
N ASP A 26 18.20 -3.29 -11.41
CA ASP A 26 17.23 -3.96 -12.29
C ASP A 26 16.02 -4.55 -11.54
N ALA A 27 16.19 -4.93 -10.27
CA ALA A 27 15.13 -5.49 -9.41
C ALA A 27 13.89 -4.60 -9.22
N PRO A 28 14.00 -3.28 -8.92
CA PRO A 28 12.82 -2.43 -8.77
C PRO A 28 12.07 -2.19 -10.10
N ALA A 29 12.79 -2.19 -11.23
CA ALA A 29 12.18 -2.08 -12.56
C ALA A 29 11.46 -3.37 -12.96
N SER A 30 12.01 -4.54 -12.61
CA SER A 30 11.35 -5.83 -12.84
C SER A 30 10.10 -6.00 -11.98
N ASP A 31 10.11 -5.56 -10.72
CA ASP A 31 8.97 -5.68 -9.82
C ASP A 31 7.80 -4.80 -10.26
N ALA A 32 8.05 -3.57 -10.71
CA ALA A 32 7.01 -2.68 -11.21
C ALA A 32 6.34 -3.25 -12.48
N ALA A 33 7.14 -3.78 -13.41
CA ALA A 33 6.62 -4.43 -14.62
C ALA A 33 5.81 -5.69 -14.29
N GLN A 34 6.28 -6.50 -13.34
CA GLN A 34 5.57 -7.69 -12.87
C GLN A 34 4.25 -7.32 -12.20
N SER A 35 4.23 -6.33 -11.30
CA SER A 35 3.01 -5.84 -10.67
C SER A 35 1.99 -5.36 -11.71
N ALA A 36 2.44 -4.59 -12.71
CA ALA A 36 1.56 -4.13 -13.79
C ALA A 36 0.97 -5.31 -14.59
N ALA A 37 1.79 -6.32 -14.91
CA ALA A 37 1.34 -7.53 -15.59
C ALA A 37 0.31 -8.32 -14.76
N MET A 38 0.56 -8.49 -13.46
CA MET A 38 -0.37 -9.17 -12.54
C MET A 38 -1.70 -8.44 -12.42
N LEU A 39 -1.68 -7.10 -12.27
CA LEU A 39 -2.90 -6.29 -12.22
C LEU A 39 -3.69 -6.34 -13.54
N SER A 40 -3.01 -6.35 -14.68
CA SER A 40 -3.64 -6.52 -16.00
C SER A 40 -4.28 -7.90 -16.14
N ALA A 41 -3.59 -8.96 -15.68
CA ALA A 41 -4.12 -10.32 -15.69
C ALA A 41 -5.38 -10.44 -14.81
N LEU A 42 -5.36 -9.89 -13.59
CA LEU A 42 -6.52 -9.87 -12.70
C LEU A 42 -7.71 -9.09 -13.29
N SER A 43 -7.44 -7.96 -13.94
CA SER A 43 -8.49 -7.18 -14.62
C SER A 43 -9.11 -7.96 -15.77
N LYS A 44 -8.31 -8.68 -16.58
CA LYS A 44 -8.85 -9.55 -17.63
C LYS A 44 -9.68 -10.71 -17.07
N GLN A 45 -9.20 -11.35 -16.01
CA GLN A 45 -9.90 -12.47 -15.37
C GLN A 45 -11.24 -12.04 -14.74
N SER A 46 -11.33 -10.79 -14.28
CA SER A 46 -12.49 -10.27 -13.56
C SER A 46 -13.38 -9.38 -14.44
N ALA A 47 -13.29 -9.47 -15.77
CA ALA A 47 -13.94 -8.53 -16.69
C ALA A 47 -15.48 -8.45 -16.54
N GLY A 48 -16.12 -9.53 -16.07
CA GLY A 48 -17.56 -9.60 -15.82
C GLY A 48 -18.00 -9.16 -14.41
N ASP A 49 -17.06 -8.84 -13.52
CA ASP A 49 -17.34 -8.52 -12.12
C ASP A 49 -17.10 -7.03 -11.84
N ALA A 50 -18.20 -6.28 -11.71
CA ALA A 50 -18.15 -4.83 -11.49
C ALA A 50 -17.50 -4.44 -10.15
N ARG A 51 -17.65 -5.26 -9.11
CA ARG A 51 -17.02 -5.03 -7.80
C ARG A 51 -15.51 -5.22 -7.93
N ALA A 52 -15.09 -6.34 -8.52
CA ALA A 52 -13.68 -6.65 -8.75
C ALA A 52 -12.99 -5.60 -9.63
N GLN A 53 -13.62 -5.17 -10.73
CA GLN A 53 -13.07 -4.10 -11.59
C GLN A 53 -12.90 -2.78 -10.83
N ALA A 54 -13.85 -2.43 -9.98
CA ALA A 54 -13.77 -1.20 -9.20
C ALA A 54 -12.65 -1.25 -8.13
N ILE A 55 -12.49 -2.38 -7.45
CA ILE A 55 -11.37 -2.64 -6.52
C ILE A 55 -10.03 -2.50 -7.26
N LEU A 56 -9.90 -3.17 -8.41
CA LEU A 56 -8.67 -3.14 -9.22
C LEU A 56 -8.36 -1.74 -9.73
N ALA A 57 -9.35 -0.97 -10.18
CA ALA A 57 -9.17 0.41 -10.61
C ALA A 57 -8.62 1.28 -9.47
N ILE A 58 -9.14 1.13 -8.26
CA ILE A 58 -8.66 1.86 -7.08
C ILE A 58 -7.25 1.42 -6.69
N ALA A 59 -6.95 0.11 -6.73
CA ALA A 59 -5.62 -0.44 -6.46
C ALA A 59 -4.57 0.02 -7.48
N GLN A 60 -4.94 0.13 -8.76
CA GLN A 60 -4.13 0.68 -9.85
C GLN A 60 -3.98 2.20 -9.80
N ARG A 61 -4.69 2.86 -8.88
CA ARG A 61 -4.67 4.30 -8.68
C ARG A 61 -5.12 5.10 -9.89
N VAL A 62 -6.16 4.65 -10.60
CA VAL A 62 -6.77 5.44 -11.68
C VAL A 62 -7.27 6.80 -11.17
N SER A 63 -7.28 7.85 -12.00
CA SER A 63 -7.69 9.20 -11.61
C SER A 63 -8.84 9.73 -12.48
N GLY A 64 -9.38 10.90 -12.14
CA GLY A 64 -10.48 11.53 -12.88
C GLY A 64 -11.73 10.66 -12.90
N SER A 65 -12.42 10.65 -14.05
CA SER A 65 -13.71 9.98 -14.23
C SER A 65 -13.69 8.47 -14.00
N ASP A 66 -12.55 7.81 -14.19
CA ASP A 66 -12.41 6.38 -13.90
C ASP A 66 -12.41 6.09 -12.40
N LEU A 67 -11.85 7.00 -11.58
CA LEU A 67 -11.96 6.91 -10.13
C LEU A 67 -13.41 7.15 -9.68
N ASP A 68 -14.08 8.16 -10.24
CA ASP A 68 -15.49 8.45 -9.93
C ASP A 68 -16.39 7.24 -10.25
N ARG A 69 -16.12 6.57 -11.38
CA ARG A 69 -16.84 5.35 -11.80
C ARG A 69 -16.57 4.20 -10.84
N ALA A 70 -15.32 3.96 -10.45
CA ALA A 70 -14.97 2.89 -9.52
C ALA A 70 -15.62 3.11 -8.14
N VAL A 71 -15.55 4.33 -7.60
CA VAL A 71 -16.19 4.69 -6.32
C VAL A 71 -17.71 4.52 -6.40
N SER A 72 -18.33 4.94 -7.50
CA SER A 72 -19.77 4.78 -7.73
C SER A 72 -20.21 3.32 -7.84
N ALA A 73 -19.38 2.48 -8.48
CA ALA A 73 -19.60 1.04 -8.57
C ALA A 73 -19.54 0.39 -7.19
N LEU A 74 -18.51 0.69 -6.38
CA LEU A 74 -18.42 0.15 -5.01
C LEU A 74 -19.54 0.65 -4.10
N ARG A 75 -20.01 1.89 -4.25
CA ARG A 75 -21.20 2.37 -3.55
C ARG A 75 -22.44 1.54 -3.90
N THR A 76 -22.61 1.22 -5.18
CA THR A 76 -23.71 0.34 -5.63
C THR A 76 -23.57 -1.06 -5.03
N THR A 77 -22.35 -1.62 -4.99
CA THR A 77 -22.06 -2.89 -4.33
C THR A 77 -22.48 -2.84 -2.86
N LEU A 78 -22.04 -1.84 -2.11
CA LEU A 78 -22.33 -1.71 -0.67
C LEU A 78 -23.80 -1.41 -0.38
N THR A 79 -24.53 -0.82 -1.32
CA THR A 79 -26.00 -0.65 -1.19
C THR A 79 -26.71 -2.00 -1.27
N ARG A 80 -26.18 -2.95 -2.05
CA ARG A 80 -26.75 -4.30 -2.21
C ARG A 80 -26.24 -5.26 -1.12
N ASN A 81 -24.98 -5.13 -0.74
CA ASN A 81 -24.32 -5.95 0.27
C ASN A 81 -23.48 -5.07 1.21
N PRO A 82 -24.07 -4.48 2.26
CA PRO A 82 -23.34 -3.62 3.21
C PRO A 82 -22.34 -4.38 4.10
N ALA A 83 -22.40 -5.73 4.11
CA ALA A 83 -21.51 -6.60 4.86
C ALA A 83 -20.21 -6.94 4.10
N ASP A 84 -20.07 -6.49 2.85
CA ASP A 84 -18.87 -6.69 2.03
C ASP A 84 -17.71 -5.81 2.52
N LEU A 85 -16.93 -6.34 3.47
CA LEU A 85 -15.85 -5.61 4.14
C LEU A 85 -14.72 -5.19 3.19
N ASP A 86 -14.45 -6.00 2.18
CA ASP A 86 -13.46 -5.70 1.14
C ASP A 86 -13.93 -4.55 0.24
N ALA A 87 -15.17 -4.59 -0.26
CA ALA A 87 -15.73 -3.46 -1.00
C ALA A 87 -15.76 -2.19 -0.14
N LYS A 88 -16.02 -2.34 1.17
CA LYS A 88 -16.01 -1.25 2.14
C LYS A 88 -14.61 -0.63 2.28
N MET A 89 -13.60 -1.46 2.46
CA MET A 89 -12.19 -1.05 2.52
C MET A 89 -11.78 -0.28 1.26
N TYR A 90 -12.05 -0.83 0.08
CA TYR A 90 -11.67 -0.18 -1.18
C TYR A 90 -12.55 1.03 -1.52
N TYR A 91 -13.80 1.08 -1.09
CA TYR A 91 -14.61 2.29 -1.17
C TYR A 91 -13.98 3.41 -0.33
N GLY A 92 -13.52 3.09 0.88
CA GLY A 92 -12.77 4.01 1.72
C GLY A 92 -11.50 4.53 1.05
N TYR A 93 -10.68 3.64 0.47
CA TYR A 93 -9.52 4.02 -0.35
C TYR A 93 -9.90 4.99 -1.48
N GLY A 94 -10.97 4.69 -2.21
CA GLY A 94 -11.46 5.51 -3.31
C GLY A 94 -11.86 6.91 -2.84
N GLN A 95 -12.57 7.01 -1.72
CA GLN A 95 -12.95 8.28 -1.10
C GLN A 95 -11.72 9.11 -0.70
N LEU A 96 -10.69 8.50 -0.09
CA LEU A 96 -9.45 9.20 0.25
C LEU A 96 -8.73 9.73 -0.99
N ARG A 97 -8.77 9.00 -2.11
CA ARG A 97 -8.19 9.45 -3.37
C ARG A 97 -9.00 10.57 -4.03
N LEU A 98 -10.34 10.53 -3.94
CA LEU A 98 -11.18 11.66 -4.34
C LEU A 98 -10.90 12.89 -3.47
N ALA A 99 -10.65 12.71 -2.17
CA ALA A 99 -10.28 13.81 -1.28
C ALA A 99 -9.03 14.54 -1.78
N LEU A 100 -8.00 13.79 -2.20
CA LEU A 100 -6.79 14.36 -2.80
C LEU A 100 -7.10 15.12 -4.11
N GLN A 101 -7.94 14.56 -4.99
CA GLN A 101 -8.33 15.26 -6.23
C GLN A 101 -9.09 16.57 -5.96
N TYR A 102 -9.95 16.60 -4.93
CA TYR A 102 -10.65 17.83 -4.55
C TYR A 102 -9.71 18.82 -3.88
N LEU A 103 -8.73 18.33 -3.10
CA LEU A 103 -7.69 19.17 -2.50
C LEU A 103 -6.84 19.85 -3.57
N ASP A 104 -6.42 19.11 -4.61
CA ASP A 104 -5.67 19.65 -5.75
C ASP A 104 -6.46 20.74 -6.50
N LYS A 105 -7.79 20.61 -6.54
CA LYS A 105 -8.72 21.59 -7.12
C LYS A 105 -9.12 22.71 -6.14
N LYS A 106 -8.52 22.77 -4.94
CA LYS A 106 -8.83 23.72 -3.86
C LYS A 106 -10.29 23.69 -3.39
N ASN A 107 -10.99 22.57 -3.61
CA ASN A 107 -12.33 22.35 -3.09
C ASN A 107 -12.23 21.69 -1.70
N PHE A 108 -11.88 22.50 -0.70
CA PHE A 108 -11.59 22.01 0.65
C PHE A 108 -12.79 21.35 1.33
N LEU A 109 -14.01 21.82 1.06
CA LEU A 109 -15.23 21.24 1.62
C LEU A 109 -15.42 19.80 1.15
N GLN A 110 -15.36 19.57 -0.17
CA GLN A 110 -15.44 18.22 -0.71
C GLN A 110 -14.24 17.37 -0.29
N ALA A 111 -13.03 17.93 -0.26
CA ALA A 111 -11.86 17.20 0.22
C ALA A 111 -12.07 16.67 1.66
N ALA A 112 -12.54 17.52 2.57
CA ALA A 112 -12.79 17.14 3.96
C ALA A 112 -13.92 16.10 4.10
N GLU A 113 -15.03 16.27 3.37
CA GLU A 113 -16.14 15.32 3.37
C GLU A 113 -15.70 13.93 2.90
N ARG A 114 -14.97 13.87 1.78
CA ARG A 114 -14.43 12.63 1.22
C ARG A 114 -13.40 12.00 2.12
N ALA A 115 -12.52 12.79 2.75
CA ALA A 115 -11.55 12.28 3.71
C ALA A 115 -12.22 11.62 4.92
N LYS A 116 -13.25 12.28 5.49
CA LYS A 116 -14.02 11.74 6.61
C LYS A 116 -14.71 10.42 6.23
N GLN A 117 -15.38 10.38 5.08
CA GLN A 117 -16.01 9.15 4.58
C GLN A 117 -14.96 8.05 4.36
N GLY A 118 -13.81 8.40 3.76
CA GLY A 118 -12.74 7.47 3.47
C GLY A 118 -12.20 6.78 4.71
N PHE A 119 -11.82 7.55 5.72
CA PHE A 119 -11.33 7.01 6.99
C PHE A 119 -12.40 6.21 7.73
N PHE A 120 -13.64 6.69 7.77
CA PHE A 120 -14.75 5.95 8.38
C PHE A 120 -14.89 4.54 7.81
N TYR A 121 -14.92 4.39 6.48
CA TYR A 121 -15.12 3.08 5.86
C TYR A 121 -13.89 2.16 5.96
N VAL A 122 -12.68 2.72 5.93
CA VAL A 122 -11.45 1.96 6.19
C VAL A 122 -11.44 1.39 7.62
N ASP A 123 -11.81 2.22 8.60
CA ASP A 123 -11.87 1.82 10.00
C ASP A 123 -12.98 0.80 10.24
N GLU A 124 -14.19 1.08 9.74
CA GLU A 124 -15.33 0.17 9.88
C GLU A 124 -15.05 -1.21 9.28
N ALA A 125 -14.41 -1.28 8.10
CA ALA A 125 -14.05 -2.55 7.49
C ALA A 125 -13.09 -3.36 8.38
N ALA A 126 -12.00 -2.76 8.83
CA ALA A 126 -10.99 -3.45 9.65
C ALA A 126 -11.50 -3.78 11.07
N GLU A 127 -12.37 -2.97 11.64
CA GLU A 127 -12.92 -3.19 12.99
C GLU A 127 -14.09 -4.18 13.01
N SER A 128 -14.77 -4.36 11.88
CA SER A 128 -15.85 -5.37 11.76
C SER A 128 -15.34 -6.81 11.74
N ALA A 129 -14.08 -7.02 11.35
CA ALA A 129 -13.42 -8.31 11.37
C ALA A 129 -12.00 -8.16 11.97
N PRO A 130 -11.90 -8.01 13.31
CA PRO A 130 -10.65 -7.64 13.96
C PRO A 130 -9.57 -8.72 13.88
N ASP A 131 -9.91 -9.97 13.54
CA ASP A 131 -8.92 -11.05 13.37
C ASP A 131 -8.53 -11.25 11.89
N ASP A 132 -9.11 -10.47 10.97
CA ASP A 132 -8.72 -10.49 9.56
C ASP A 132 -7.46 -9.64 9.35
N TRP A 133 -6.31 -10.31 9.33
CA TRP A 133 -5.02 -9.67 9.11
C TRP A 133 -4.97 -8.90 7.78
N ARG A 134 -5.73 -9.31 6.75
CA ARG A 134 -5.68 -8.67 5.43
C ARG A 134 -6.33 -7.30 5.47
N LEU A 135 -7.46 -7.16 6.18
CA LEU A 135 -8.10 -5.87 6.38
C LEU A 135 -7.22 -4.93 7.23
N ARG A 136 -6.55 -5.47 8.26
CA ARG A 136 -5.55 -4.68 9.03
C ARG A 136 -4.36 -4.25 8.20
N TYR A 137 -3.85 -5.13 7.32
CA TYR A 137 -2.78 -4.79 6.39
C TYR A 137 -3.21 -3.64 5.46
N LEU A 138 -4.42 -3.73 4.89
CA LEU A 138 -4.97 -2.68 4.04
C LEU A 138 -5.18 -1.37 4.81
N ARG A 139 -5.71 -1.39 6.03
CA ARG A 139 -5.81 -0.16 6.85
C ARG A 139 -4.43 0.42 7.17
N THR A 140 -3.47 -0.42 7.56
CA THR A 140 -2.08 -0.01 7.83
C THR A 140 -1.47 0.70 6.62
N ARG A 141 -1.71 0.20 5.40
CA ARG A 141 -1.20 0.82 4.18
C ARG A 141 -1.81 2.19 3.88
N VAL A 142 -3.05 2.47 4.32
CA VAL A 142 -3.60 3.83 4.27
C VAL A 142 -2.98 4.70 5.36
N ASP A 143 -2.89 4.17 6.56
CA ASP A 143 -2.58 4.95 7.75
C ASP A 143 -1.10 5.32 7.86
N ALA A 144 -0.21 4.40 7.48
CA ALA A 144 1.23 4.64 7.46
C ALA A 144 1.62 5.73 6.44
N PHE A 145 0.89 5.83 5.33
CA PHE A 145 1.18 6.81 4.27
C PHE A 145 0.28 8.05 4.31
N SER A 146 -0.59 8.16 5.33
CA SER A 146 -1.39 9.37 5.53
C SER A 146 -0.52 10.54 6.01
N PRO A 147 -0.91 11.79 5.69
CA PRO A 147 -0.30 12.99 6.26
C PRO A 147 -0.23 12.93 7.80
N PRO A 148 0.89 13.35 8.43
CA PRO A 148 1.03 13.39 9.88
C PRO A 148 -0.10 14.15 10.59
N SER A 149 -0.67 15.18 9.96
CA SER A 149 -1.79 15.97 10.47
C SER A 149 -3.05 15.13 10.77
N ASN A 150 -3.21 13.98 10.11
CA ASN A 150 -4.40 13.16 10.27
C ASN A 150 -4.33 12.24 11.51
N GLY A 151 -3.18 12.19 12.21
CA GLY A 151 -3.02 11.36 13.43
C GLY A 151 -3.06 9.85 13.21
N ARG A 152 -3.20 9.39 11.95
CA ARG A 152 -3.40 7.98 11.57
C ARG A 152 -2.22 7.07 11.91
N CYS A 153 -1.03 7.65 12.14
CA CYS A 153 0.16 6.89 12.49
C CYS A 153 -0.01 6.02 13.74
N VAL A 154 -0.83 6.42 14.72
CA VAL A 154 -1.09 5.62 15.93
C VAL A 154 -1.87 4.34 15.60
N VAL A 155 -2.83 4.45 14.69
CA VAL A 155 -3.61 3.30 14.20
C VAL A 155 -2.72 2.35 13.41
N ALA A 156 -1.88 2.89 12.51
CA ALA A 156 -0.89 2.09 11.78
C ALA A 156 0.04 1.31 12.72
N LEU A 157 0.61 1.97 13.75
CA LEU A 157 1.51 1.30 14.69
C LEU A 157 0.81 0.20 15.50
N LYS A 158 -0.48 0.39 15.86
CA LYS A 158 -1.29 -0.63 16.52
C LYS A 158 -1.51 -1.84 15.62
N ASP A 159 -1.88 -1.63 14.36
CA ASP A 159 -2.08 -2.74 13.43
C ASP A 159 -0.77 -3.43 13.06
N ILE A 160 0.35 -2.71 12.95
CA ILE A 160 1.66 -3.31 12.72
C ILE A 160 2.05 -4.24 13.86
N ALA A 161 1.84 -3.83 15.12
CA ALA A 161 2.10 -4.70 16.27
C ALA A 161 1.27 -6.00 16.22
N TYR A 162 0.04 -5.94 15.72
CA TYR A 162 -0.77 -7.13 15.46
C TYR A 162 -0.17 -7.97 14.31
N LEU A 163 0.12 -7.34 13.16
CA LEU A 163 0.63 -8.02 11.96
C LEU A 163 1.99 -8.69 12.18
N ASP A 164 2.84 -8.12 13.02
CA ASP A 164 4.14 -8.69 13.38
C ASP A 164 4.02 -9.93 14.28
N ALA A 165 2.97 -9.99 15.11
CA ALA A 165 2.75 -11.05 16.09
C ALA A 165 1.90 -12.22 15.53
N ASP A 166 1.06 -11.96 14.52
CA ASP A 166 0.15 -12.95 13.96
C ASP A 166 0.86 -13.92 13.00
N ALA A 167 0.88 -15.20 13.35
CA ALA A 167 1.50 -16.26 12.55
C ALA A 167 0.79 -16.53 11.21
N ALA A 168 -0.47 -16.09 11.05
CA ALA A 168 -1.22 -16.21 9.80
C ALA A 168 -0.74 -15.23 8.73
N VAL A 169 0.00 -14.17 9.11
CA VAL A 169 0.51 -13.17 8.18
C VAL A 169 1.66 -13.76 7.35
N PRO A 170 1.56 -13.75 6.00
CA PRO A 170 2.64 -14.22 5.14
C PRO A 170 3.96 -13.49 5.39
N ARG A 171 5.03 -14.25 5.63
CA ARG A 171 6.37 -13.70 5.96
C ARG A 171 6.98 -12.88 4.82
N ASP A 172 6.56 -13.12 3.59
CA ASP A 172 6.96 -12.37 2.40
C ASP A 172 6.37 -10.94 2.36
N LEU A 173 5.40 -10.61 3.22
CA LEU A 173 4.89 -9.24 3.42
C LEU A 173 5.69 -8.43 4.45
N MET A 174 6.54 -9.06 5.27
CA MET A 174 7.29 -8.41 6.35
C MET A 174 8.13 -7.21 5.89
N PRO A 175 8.81 -7.24 4.72
CA PRO A 175 9.55 -6.07 4.25
C PRO A 175 8.68 -4.82 4.10
N MET A 176 7.46 -4.97 3.55
CA MET A 176 6.53 -3.85 3.41
C MET A 176 5.93 -3.43 4.75
N ILE A 177 5.67 -4.37 5.68
CA ILE A 177 5.24 -4.05 7.04
C ILE A 177 6.31 -3.24 7.78
N GLY A 178 7.58 -3.64 7.71
CA GLY A 178 8.70 -2.88 8.27
C GLY A 178 8.80 -1.47 7.67
N PHE A 179 8.64 -1.33 6.36
CA PHE A 179 8.62 -0.02 5.71
C PHE A 179 7.44 0.86 6.18
N MET A 180 6.25 0.28 6.34
CA MET A 180 5.09 0.97 6.93
C MET A 180 5.34 1.39 8.38
N GLN A 181 6.07 0.57 9.15
CA GLN A 181 6.42 0.87 10.55
C GLN A 181 7.33 2.08 10.64
N GLU A 182 8.43 2.11 9.89
CA GLU A 182 9.35 3.25 9.85
C GLU A 182 8.61 4.53 9.47
N ARG A 183 7.74 4.45 8.46
CA ARG A 183 6.95 5.58 7.99
C ARG A 183 5.95 6.08 9.03
N ALA A 184 5.25 5.17 9.72
CA ALA A 184 4.30 5.51 10.76
C ALA A 184 5.01 6.12 12.00
N GLN A 185 6.14 5.57 12.42
CA GLN A 185 6.95 6.16 13.49
C GLN A 185 7.41 7.58 13.16
N ASP A 186 7.87 7.80 11.93
CA ASP A 186 8.25 9.14 11.45
C ASP A 186 7.07 10.10 11.42
N ALA A 187 5.91 9.65 10.93
CA ALA A 187 4.69 10.45 10.93
C ALA A 187 4.25 10.84 12.35
N CYS A 188 4.34 9.93 13.33
CA CYS A 188 4.01 10.23 14.72
C CYS A 188 4.99 11.22 15.37
N ARG A 189 6.30 11.08 15.13
CA ARG A 189 7.27 12.10 15.59
C ARG A 189 6.95 13.48 15.02
N LYS A 190 6.57 13.54 13.74
CA LYS A 190 6.20 14.77 13.06
C LYS A 190 4.86 15.33 13.52
N SER A 191 3.85 14.52 13.77
CA SER A 191 2.52 14.99 14.20
C SER A 191 2.60 15.74 15.54
N TRP A 192 3.41 15.25 16.48
CA TRP A 192 3.67 15.96 17.74
C TRP A 192 4.42 17.28 17.55
N SER A 193 5.32 17.36 16.57
CA SER A 193 6.03 18.61 16.23
C SER A 193 5.15 19.66 15.53
N LEU A 194 4.06 19.24 14.90
CA LEU A 194 3.15 20.10 14.13
C LEU A 194 2.07 20.76 14.99
N ALA A 195 1.95 20.39 16.26
CA ALA A 195 1.03 21.02 17.22
C ALA A 195 1.28 22.53 17.45
N GLY A 196 2.34 23.12 16.85
CA GLY A 196 2.63 24.55 16.85
C GLY A 196 3.05 25.15 15.50
N GLY A 197 2.74 24.53 14.34
CA GLY A 197 3.30 24.91 13.04
C GLY A 197 2.33 24.98 11.83
N ASN A 198 2.80 25.61 10.75
CA ASN A 198 2.06 25.94 9.52
C ASN A 198 1.42 24.70 8.83
N PRO A 199 0.10 24.68 8.59
CA PRO A 199 -0.65 23.53 8.06
C PRO A 199 -0.18 23.04 6.67
N GLU A 200 0.44 23.87 5.85
CA GLU A 200 0.94 23.45 4.51
C GLU A 200 2.09 22.43 4.58
N ARG A 201 2.97 22.52 5.59
CA ARG A 201 4.04 21.53 5.80
C ARG A 201 3.51 20.21 6.39
N ALA A 202 2.34 20.24 7.01
CA ALA A 202 1.69 19.09 7.62
C ALA A 202 1.02 18.17 6.58
N ALA A 203 0.72 18.70 5.39
CA ALA A 203 -0.03 18.03 4.33
C ALA A 203 0.82 17.13 3.41
N ALA A 204 2.14 17.33 3.34
CA ALA A 204 3.00 16.62 2.39
C ALA A 204 3.46 15.26 2.95
N ALA A 205 2.67 14.21 2.70
CA ALA A 205 3.14 12.83 2.77
C ALA A 205 3.50 12.34 1.36
N PRO A 206 4.68 11.70 1.15
CA PRO A 206 4.92 10.99 -0.09
C PRO A 206 3.80 9.95 -0.30
N PRO A 207 3.33 9.75 -1.54
CA PRO A 207 2.31 8.75 -1.81
C PRO A 207 2.82 7.36 -1.43
N PRO A 208 1.92 6.43 -1.07
CA PRO A 208 2.31 5.04 -0.85
C PRO A 208 3.04 4.49 -2.09
N PRO A 209 4.02 3.58 -1.98
CA PRO A 209 4.59 2.91 -3.14
C PRO A 209 3.50 2.09 -3.86
N PRO A 210 3.59 1.88 -5.19
CA PRO A 210 2.72 0.92 -5.88
C PRO A 210 2.72 -0.45 -5.18
N LEU A 211 1.66 -1.24 -5.38
CA LEU A 211 1.60 -2.59 -4.81
C LEU A 211 2.73 -3.45 -5.41
N ALA A 212 3.53 -4.09 -4.56
CA ALA A 212 4.53 -5.05 -4.99
C ALA A 212 3.87 -6.37 -5.42
N PRO A 213 4.56 -7.24 -6.21
CA PRO A 213 3.99 -8.51 -6.66
C PRO A 213 3.46 -9.38 -5.54
N VAL A 214 4.17 -9.42 -4.40
CA VAL A 214 3.74 -10.16 -3.20
C VAL A 214 2.44 -9.62 -2.60
N GLU A 215 2.27 -8.30 -2.58
CA GLU A 215 1.04 -7.69 -2.08
C GLU A 215 -0.14 -8.01 -3.00
N ILE A 216 0.10 -8.00 -4.32
CA ILE A 216 -0.93 -8.37 -5.28
C ILE A 216 -1.35 -9.82 -5.06
N ALA A 217 -0.39 -10.74 -4.92
CA ALA A 217 -0.68 -12.17 -4.74
C ALA A 217 -1.35 -12.50 -3.39
N ARG A 218 -0.90 -11.89 -2.29
CA ARG A 218 -1.35 -12.25 -0.92
C ARG A 218 -2.58 -11.48 -0.45
N VAL A 219 -2.68 -10.21 -0.88
CA VAL A 219 -3.68 -9.26 -0.39
C VAL A 219 -4.74 -9.01 -1.44
N LEU A 220 -4.37 -8.51 -2.62
CA LEU A 220 -5.36 -8.05 -3.61
C LEU A 220 -6.06 -9.20 -4.35
N GLU A 221 -5.32 -10.20 -4.79
CA GLU A 221 -5.85 -11.31 -5.58
C GLU A 221 -6.97 -12.09 -4.85
N PRO A 222 -6.84 -12.44 -3.55
CA PRO A 222 -7.93 -13.05 -2.80
C PRO A 222 -9.19 -12.18 -2.73
N VAL A 223 -9.03 -10.87 -2.52
CA VAL A 223 -10.15 -9.89 -2.43
C VAL A 223 -10.92 -9.79 -3.75
N VAL A 224 -10.19 -9.91 -4.86
CA VAL A 224 -10.74 -9.82 -6.22
C VAL A 224 -11.38 -11.15 -6.65
N LYS A 225 -10.84 -12.30 -6.21
CA LYS A 225 -11.31 -13.64 -6.61
C LYS A 225 -12.38 -14.22 -5.68
N GLU A 226 -12.40 -13.87 -4.40
CA GLU A 226 -13.45 -14.30 -3.49
C GLU A 226 -14.74 -13.54 -3.79
N GLN A 227 -15.69 -14.23 -4.43
CA GLN A 227 -17.08 -13.79 -4.49
C GLN A 227 -17.73 -14.18 -3.17
N ARG A 228 -17.92 -13.20 -2.27
CA ARG A 228 -18.68 -13.37 -1.02
C ARG A 228 -20.06 -12.74 -1.14
#